data_AF-X1EYN9-F1
#
_entry.id   AF-X1EYN9-F1
#
_cell.length_a   1.000
_cell.length_b   1.000
_cell.length_c   1.000
_cell.angle_alpha   90.00
_cell.angle_beta   90.00
_cell.angle_gamma   90.00
#
_symmetry.space_group_name_H-M   'P 1'
#
loop_
_entity.id
_entity.type
_entity.pdbx_description
1 polymer ?
#
loop_
_entity_poly.entity_id
_entity_poly.type
_entity_poly.pdbx_seq_one_letter_code
_entity_poly.pdbx_strand_id
1 'polypeptide(L)'
;TESIKARRVLLYNKNEYDRNPNACLEITNNTNLTLERGPVTIIYDDSLAGEAIVPFLNKEDTRLLNYAVEQAVIVTHEAKSESLSVHKITIGSGYSYEYYYTNQMTTYKINNKTNEEKEL
;
A
#
# COMPACT_ATOMS: atom_id res chain seq x y z
N THR A 1 -22.91 8.20 20.97
CA THR A 1 -22.40 7.70 19.67
C THR A 1 -21.09 7.00 19.97
N GLU A 2 -20.95 5.72 19.64
CA GLU A 2 -19.68 5.01 19.83
C GLU A 2 -18.69 5.43 18.73
N SER A 3 -17.45 5.72 19.11
CA SER A 3 -16.39 6.05 18.16
C SER A 3 -15.67 4.77 17.70
N ILE A 4 -15.41 4.72 16.39
CA ILE A 4 -14.52 3.71 15.82
C ILE A 4 -13.09 4.25 15.78
N LYS A 5 -12.10 3.37 15.91
CA LYS A 5 -10.69 3.72 15.73
C LYS A 5 -10.43 3.92 14.23
N ALA A 6 -9.74 5.01 13.92
CA ALA A 6 -9.38 5.35 12.56
C ALA A 6 -7.97 5.95 12.52
N ARG A 7 -7.19 5.58 11.50
CA ARG A 7 -5.85 6.11 11.24
C ARG A 7 -5.71 6.44 9.76
N ARG A 8 -5.19 7.64 9.44
CA ARG A 8 -4.90 8.04 8.07
C ARG A 8 -3.61 7.39 7.60
N VAL A 9 -3.64 6.76 6.44
CA VAL A 9 -2.48 6.11 5.80
C VAL A 9 -2.50 6.35 4.29
N LEU A 10 -1.36 6.22 3.63
CA LEU A 10 -1.22 6.35 2.19
C LEU A 10 -0.92 5.00 1.54
N LEU A 11 -1.86 4.43 0.80
CA LEU A 11 -1.66 3.16 0.12
C LEU A 11 -1.01 3.38 -1.26
N TYR A 12 0.24 2.97 -1.41
CA TYR A 12 0.93 2.92 -2.71
C TYR A 12 0.85 1.53 -3.33
N ASN A 13 0.43 1.46 -4.60
CA ASN A 13 0.42 0.22 -5.38
C ASN A 13 1.02 0.48 -6.77
N LYS A 14 2.26 0.00 -6.98
CA LYS A 14 2.98 0.18 -8.26
C LYS A 14 2.25 -0.39 -9.48
N ASN A 15 1.36 -1.37 -9.30
CA ASN A 15 0.70 -2.08 -10.40
C ASN A 15 -0.60 -1.39 -10.85
N GLU A 16 -1.19 -0.54 -9.98
CA GLU A 16 -2.46 0.14 -10.26
C GLU A 16 -2.26 1.66 -10.43
N TYR A 17 -1.53 2.29 -9.52
CA TYR A 17 -1.26 3.73 -9.50
C TYR A 17 0.22 3.96 -9.17
N ASP A 18 1.04 4.02 -10.20
CA ASP A 18 2.50 3.97 -10.11
C ASP A 18 3.17 5.26 -9.61
N ARG A 19 2.43 6.38 -9.59
CA ARG A 19 2.98 7.71 -9.30
C ARG A 19 2.54 8.32 -7.97
N ASN A 20 1.25 8.34 -7.69
CA ASN A 20 0.68 8.97 -6.49
C ASN A 20 0.00 7.89 -5.65
N PRO A 21 0.26 7.81 -4.33
CA PRO A 21 -0.46 6.89 -3.48
C PRO A 21 -1.91 7.34 -3.29
N ASN A 22 -2.75 6.41 -2.87
CA ASN A 22 -4.12 6.71 -2.47
C ASN A 22 -4.15 7.09 -0.99
N ALA A 23 -4.91 8.13 -0.66
CA ALA A 23 -5.24 8.46 0.70
C ALA A 23 -6.31 7.50 1.22
N CYS A 24 -5.98 6.81 2.30
CA CYS A 24 -6.81 5.79 2.91
C CYS A 24 -7.06 6.08 4.39
N LEU A 25 -8.20 5.58 4.88
CA LEU A 25 -8.50 5.50 6.30
C LEU A 25 -8.47 4.04 6.73
N GLU A 26 -7.50 3.67 7.54
CA GLU A 26 -7.51 2.40 8.26
C GLU A 26 -8.52 2.50 9.39
N ILE A 27 -9.62 1.77 9.30
CA ILE A 27 -10.66 1.75 10.32
C ILE A 27 -10.71 0.39 11.00
N THR A 28 -10.89 0.40 12.32
CA THR A 28 -11.09 -0.80 13.12
C THR A 28 -12.42 -0.70 13.84
N ASN A 29 -13.27 -1.71 13.67
CA ASN A 29 -14.51 -1.80 14.42
C ASN A 29 -14.26 -2.27 15.85
N ASN A 30 -13.93 -1.33 16.75
CA ASN A 30 -13.76 -1.58 18.18
C ASN A 30 -15.08 -1.51 18.98
N THR A 31 -16.23 -1.56 18.30
CA THR A 31 -17.54 -1.60 18.94
C THR A 31 -17.97 -3.04 19.21
N ASN A 32 -19.04 -3.23 19.97
CA ASN A 32 -19.64 -4.55 20.17
C ASN A 32 -20.68 -4.90 19.09
N LEU A 33 -20.83 -4.07 18.06
CA LEU A 33 -21.82 -4.23 16.99
C LEU A 33 -21.14 -4.52 15.66
N THR A 34 -21.91 -5.04 14.72
CA THR A 34 -21.50 -5.16 13.32
C THR A 34 -21.79 -3.83 12.61
N LEU A 35 -20.83 -3.34 11.83
CA LEU A 35 -21.04 -2.18 10.97
C LEU A 35 -21.49 -2.65 9.60
N GLU A 36 -22.66 -2.17 9.20
CA GLU A 36 -23.23 -2.45 7.89
C GLU A 36 -22.52 -1.65 6.79
N ARG A 37 -22.60 -2.17 5.56
CA ARG A 37 -22.04 -1.50 4.40
C ARG A 37 -22.79 -0.19 4.11
N GLY A 38 -22.07 0.90 3.93
CA GLY A 38 -22.69 2.20 3.63
C GLY A 38 -21.73 3.26 3.11
N PRO A 39 -22.24 4.29 2.42
CA PRO A 39 -21.43 5.44 2.04
C PRO A 39 -21.04 6.25 3.28
N VAL A 40 -19.84 6.81 3.26
CA VAL A 40 -19.33 7.72 4.29
C VAL A 40 -18.65 8.92 3.65
N THR A 41 -18.82 10.06 4.30
CA THR A 41 -18.14 11.30 3.97
C THR A 41 -17.00 11.51 4.96
N ILE A 42 -15.81 11.80 4.45
CA ILE A 42 -14.61 12.01 5.25
C ILE A 42 -14.31 13.50 5.27
N ILE A 43 -14.16 14.05 6.47
CA ILE A 43 -13.94 15.46 6.73
C ILE A 43 -12.66 15.59 7.56
N TYR A 44 -11.76 16.47 7.14
CA TYR A 44 -10.57 16.87 7.89
C TYR A 44 -10.57 18.39 8.06
N ASP A 45 -10.29 18.87 9.27
CA ASP A 45 -10.21 20.31 9.58
C ASP A 45 -11.39 21.11 9.00
N ASP A 46 -12.61 20.61 9.21
CA ASP A 46 -13.88 21.17 8.70
C ASP A 46 -14.00 21.25 7.16
N SER A 47 -13.09 20.61 6.42
CA SER A 47 -13.09 20.50 4.96
C SER A 47 -13.42 19.08 4.50
N LEU A 48 -14.23 18.98 3.45
CA LEU A 48 -14.48 17.70 2.77
C LEU A 48 -13.17 17.16 2.18
N ALA A 49 -12.75 16.00 2.65
CA ALA A 49 -11.54 15.32 2.19
C ALA A 49 -11.84 14.28 1.10
N GLY A 50 -13.01 13.63 1.17
CA GLY A 50 -13.45 12.65 0.18
C GLY A 50 -14.64 11.82 0.63
N GLU A 51 -14.96 10.82 -0.19
CA GLU A 51 -16.06 9.89 0.06
C GLU A 51 -15.55 8.45 -0.10
N ALA A 52 -16.11 7.54 0.67
CA ALA A 52 -15.79 6.12 0.60
C ALA A 52 -17.02 5.26 0.88
N ILE A 53 -16.88 3.96 0.68
CA ILE A 53 -17.87 2.97 1.10
C ILE A 53 -17.24 2.14 2.22
N VAL A 54 -17.81 2.23 3.42
CA VAL A 54 -17.48 1.30 4.51
C VAL A 54 -17.97 -0.09 4.10
N PRO A 55 -17.11 -1.12 4.08
CA PRO A 55 -17.54 -2.49 3.89
C PRO A 55 -18.24 -3.01 5.15
N PHE A 56 -18.87 -4.17 5.04
CA PHE A 56 -19.34 -4.88 6.22
C PHE A 56 -18.15 -5.22 7.15
N LEU A 57 -18.24 -4.84 8.43
CA LEU A 57 -17.19 -5.06 9.43
C LEU A 57 -17.76 -5.75 10.66
N ASN A 58 -17.26 -6.95 10.96
CA ASN A 58 -17.53 -7.58 12.24
C ASN A 58 -16.76 -6.85 13.36
N LYS A 59 -17.06 -7.21 14.60
CA LYS A 59 -16.29 -6.77 15.76
C LYS A 59 -14.80 -7.12 15.59
N GLU A 60 -13.92 -6.18 15.94
CA GLU A 60 -12.47 -6.18 15.78
C GLU A 60 -11.93 -6.24 14.32
N ASP A 61 -12.80 -6.27 13.30
CA ASP A 61 -12.33 -6.22 11.92
C ASP A 61 -11.67 -4.88 11.59
N THR A 62 -10.56 -4.94 10.88
CA THR A 62 -9.85 -3.77 10.34
C THR A 62 -9.86 -3.78 8.82
N ARG A 63 -10.14 -2.63 8.20
CA ARG A 63 -10.14 -2.44 6.74
C ARG A 63 -9.59 -1.07 6.35
N LEU A 64 -9.06 -0.99 5.13
CA LEU A 64 -8.66 0.27 4.50
C LEU A 64 -9.82 0.82 3.65
N LEU A 65 -10.13 2.09 3.85
CA LEU A 65 -11.07 2.84 3.03
C LEU A 65 -10.31 3.83 2.17
N ASN A 66 -10.20 3.55 0.87
CA ASN A 66 -9.66 4.50 -0.10
C ASN A 66 -10.72 5.57 -0.40
N TYR A 67 -10.34 6.84 -0.30
CA TYR A 67 -11.26 7.97 -0.51
C TYR A 67 -10.74 9.05 -1.44
N ALA A 68 -9.44 9.11 -1.70
CA ALA A 68 -8.84 10.12 -2.59
C ALA A 68 -7.46 9.70 -3.08
N VAL A 69 -6.97 10.37 -4.12
CA VAL A 69 -5.56 10.29 -4.54
C VAL A 69 -4.76 11.38 -3.83
N GLU A 70 -3.63 11.02 -3.21
CA GLU A 70 -2.75 11.97 -2.53
C GLU A 70 -1.81 12.66 -3.52
N GLN A 71 -2.18 13.85 -3.95
CA GLN A 71 -1.47 14.61 -4.99
C GLN A 71 -0.13 15.20 -4.52
N ALA A 72 0.05 15.40 -3.20
CA ALA A 72 1.26 16.01 -2.68
C ALA A 72 2.41 15.02 -2.48
N VAL A 73 2.13 13.71 -2.52
CA VAL A 73 3.14 12.65 -2.43
C VAL A 73 3.37 12.03 -3.81
N ILE A 74 4.62 12.00 -4.25
CA ILE A 74 5.03 11.34 -5.49
C ILE A 74 5.98 10.21 -5.14
N VAL A 75 5.68 9.01 -5.61
CA VAL A 75 6.56 7.85 -5.55
C VAL A 75 7.16 7.63 -6.94
N THR A 76 8.48 7.50 -6.99
CA THR A 76 9.20 7.05 -8.18
C THR A 76 9.88 5.74 -7.84
N HIS A 77 9.95 4.83 -8.80
CA HIS A 77 10.58 3.53 -8.59
C HIS A 77 11.55 3.22 -9.73
N GLU A 78 12.66 2.58 -9.38
CA GLU A 78 13.68 2.14 -10.33
C GLU A 78 13.91 0.65 -10.09
N ALA A 79 13.49 -0.17 -11.05
CA ALA A 79 13.75 -1.61 -11.03
C ALA A 79 15.08 -1.90 -11.71
N LYS A 80 15.96 -2.61 -11.01
CA LYS A 80 17.23 -3.12 -11.51
C LYS A 80 17.21 -4.64 -11.43
N SER A 81 17.60 -5.28 -12.52
CA SER A 81 17.80 -6.72 -12.59
C SER A 81 19.22 -6.97 -13.06
N GLU A 82 19.99 -7.69 -12.27
CA GLU A 82 21.36 -8.07 -12.59
C GLU A 82 21.46 -9.59 -12.60
N SER A 83 21.71 -10.15 -13.78
CA SER A 83 22.02 -11.58 -13.92
C SER A 83 23.50 -11.78 -13.62
N LEU A 84 23.79 -12.50 -12.55
CA LEU A 84 25.15 -12.88 -12.18
C LEU A 84 25.62 -14.06 -13.02
N SER A 85 26.92 -14.08 -13.30
CA SER A 85 27.54 -15.15 -14.08
C SER A 85 27.33 -16.53 -13.46
N VAL A 86 27.43 -17.57 -14.29
CA VAL A 86 27.41 -18.97 -13.85
C VAL A 86 28.51 -19.15 -12.79
N HIS A 87 28.10 -19.46 -11.56
CA HIS A 87 29.02 -19.58 -10.43
C HIS A 87 29.29 -21.05 -10.06
N LYS A 88 28.54 -21.98 -10.67
CA LYS A 88 28.75 -23.42 -10.50
C LYS A 88 28.29 -24.17 -11.74
N ILE A 89 29.09 -25.15 -12.15
CA ILE A 89 28.72 -26.15 -13.14
C ILE A 89 28.95 -27.51 -12.50
N THR A 90 27.93 -28.36 -12.49
CA THR A 90 28.04 -29.76 -12.06
C THR A 90 27.84 -30.66 -13.27
N ILE A 91 28.78 -31.56 -13.54
CA ILE A 91 28.68 -32.52 -14.65
C ILE A 91 28.66 -33.93 -14.07
N GLY A 92 27.68 -34.75 -14.44
CA GLY A 92 27.54 -36.12 -13.94
C GLY A 92 26.45 -36.90 -14.68
N SER A 93 26.66 -38.20 -14.86
CA SER A 93 25.69 -39.13 -15.48
C SER A 93 25.17 -38.71 -16.86
N GLY A 94 26.00 -38.04 -17.68
CA GLY A 94 25.62 -37.56 -19.01
C GLY A 94 24.89 -36.20 -19.04
N TYR A 95 24.72 -35.55 -17.89
CA TYR A 95 24.09 -34.23 -17.77
C TYR A 95 25.08 -33.17 -17.28
N SER A 96 24.80 -31.92 -17.63
CA SER A 96 25.43 -30.74 -17.05
C SER A 96 24.35 -29.84 -16.43
N TYR A 97 24.64 -29.33 -15.24
CA TYR A 97 23.80 -28.39 -14.50
C TYR A 97 24.56 -27.09 -14.33
N GLU A 98 23.99 -26.00 -14.85
CA GLU A 98 24.52 -24.65 -14.68
C GLU A 98 23.71 -23.91 -13.63
N TYR A 99 24.40 -23.26 -12.70
CA TYR A 99 23.78 -22.45 -11.65
C TYR A 99 24.17 -20.99 -11.85
N TYR A 100 23.17 -20.15 -12.00
CA TYR A 100 23.30 -18.69 -12.04
C TYR A 100 22.35 -18.06 -11.03
N TYR A 101 22.64 -16.83 -10.62
CA TYR A 101 21.78 -16.03 -9.75
C TYR A 101 21.27 -14.82 -10.53
N THR A 102 20.05 -14.40 -10.24
CA THR A 102 19.52 -13.12 -10.73
C THR A 102 19.15 -12.27 -9.52
N ASN A 103 19.81 -11.14 -9.36
CA ASN A 103 19.49 -10.16 -8.35
C ASN A 103 18.46 -9.18 -8.90
N GLN A 104 17.28 -9.14 -8.28
CA GLN A 104 16.22 -8.19 -8.63
C GLN A 104 16.04 -7.21 -7.46
N MET A 105 16.22 -5.92 -7.73
CA MET A 105 16.09 -4.85 -6.73
C MET A 105 15.17 -3.77 -7.27
N THR A 106 14.18 -3.34 -6.49
CA THR A 106 13.36 -2.16 -6.81
C THR A 106 13.63 -1.09 -5.76
N THR A 107 14.14 0.06 -6.20
CA THR A 107 14.38 1.22 -5.33
C THR A 107 13.19 2.16 -5.42
N TYR A 108 12.52 2.43 -4.30
CA TYR A 108 11.44 3.42 -4.22
C TYR A 108 11.98 4.72 -3.63
N LYS A 109 11.67 5.85 -4.27
CA LYS A 109 11.94 7.20 -3.77
C LYS A 109 10.61 7.91 -3.59
N ILE A 110 10.32 8.29 -2.35
CA ILE A 110 9.07 8.93 -1.96
C ILE A 110 9.37 10.40 -1.69
N ASN A 111 8.64 11.29 -2.37
CA ASN A 111 8.77 12.73 -2.20
C ASN A 111 7.44 13.31 -1.71
N ASN A 112 7.43 13.86 -0.49
CA ASN A 112 6.30 14.58 0.09
C ASN A 112 6.53 16.09 -0.09
N LYS A 113 5.62 16.77 -0.79
CA LYS A 113 5.69 18.21 -1.05
C LYS A 113 5.14 19.08 0.09
N THR A 114 4.67 18.46 1.18
CA THR A 114 4.11 19.15 2.35
C THR A 114 5.08 19.13 3.52
N ASN A 115 4.82 19.97 4.51
CA ASN A 115 5.55 19.96 5.79
C ASN A 115 4.93 18.99 6.81
N GLU A 116 3.81 18.35 6.47
CA GLU A 116 3.14 17.37 7.32
C GLU A 116 3.77 16.00 7.14
N GLU A 117 4.00 15.30 8.25
CA GLU A 117 4.39 13.90 8.23
C GLU A 117 3.21 13.06 7.71
N LYS A 118 3.51 12.12 6.79
CA LYS A 118 2.52 11.22 6.20
C LYS A 118 3.02 9.79 6.29
N GLU A 119 2.16 8.91 6.79
CA GLU A 119 2.43 7.48 6.89
C GLU A 119 2.03 6.78 5.59
N LEU A 120 2.97 6.04 5.00
CA LEU A 120 2.74 5.16 3.85
C LEU A 120 2.48 3.73 4.33
#